data_AF-A0A552IZ01-F1
#
_entry.id   AF-A0A552IZ01-F1
#
_cell.length_a   1.000
_cell.length_b   1.000
_cell.length_c   1.000
_cell.angle_alpha   90.00
_cell.angle_beta   90.00
_cell.angle_gamma   90.00
#
_symmetry.space_group_name_H-M   'P 1'
#
loop_
_entity.id
_entity.type
_entity.pdbx_description
1 polymer ?
#
loop_
_entity_poly.entity_id
_entity_poly.type
_entity_poly.pdbx_seq_one_letter_code
_entity_poly.pdbx_strand_id
1 'polypeptide(L)'
;MRQRIYEGTWEEIAVCASELKGRKVRLIVLDAISGEEKTPPSNSLAEVLKGKVGIIEGASPDLSTQTGEKFAELMQEKQLKREELS
;
A
#
# COMPACT_ATOMS: atom_id res chain seq x y z
N MET A 1 8.96 -34.44 6.33
CA MET A 1 8.29 -34.49 5.00
C MET A 1 8.09 -33.06 4.51
N ARG A 2 8.58 -32.70 3.32
CA ARG A 2 8.39 -31.35 2.77
C ARG A 2 6.96 -31.21 2.27
N GLN A 3 6.16 -30.38 2.94
CA GLN A 3 4.80 -30.06 2.50
C GLN A 3 4.90 -29.28 1.18
N ARG A 4 4.27 -29.80 0.11
CA ARG A 4 4.24 -29.11 -1.18
C ARG A 4 3.24 -27.95 -1.08
N ILE A 5 3.74 -26.75 -1.39
CA ILE A 5 2.96 -25.51 -1.44
C ILE A 5 2.70 -25.23 -2.92
N TYR A 6 1.44 -25.00 -3.26
CA TYR A 6 1.02 -24.56 -4.58
C TYR A 6 0.46 -23.14 -4.46
N GLU A 7 0.86 -22.29 -5.39
CA GLU A 7 0.53 -20.86 -5.42
C GLU A 7 0.15 -20.49 -6.84
N GLY A 8 -0.96 -19.76 -6.99
CA GLY A 8 -1.52 -19.38 -8.30
C GLY A 8 -2.97 -18.92 -8.17
N THR A 9 -3.59 -18.54 -9.29
CA THR A 9 -5.03 -18.21 -9.28
C THR A 9 -5.87 -19.46 -9.06
N TRP A 10 -7.16 -19.26 -8.76
CA TRP A 10 -8.09 -20.37 -8.61
C TRP A 10 -8.15 -21.24 -9.87
N GLU A 11 -8.14 -20.62 -11.05
CA GLU A 11 -8.17 -21.29 -12.36
C GLU A 11 -6.92 -22.13 -12.58
N GLU A 12 -5.73 -21.59 -12.28
CA GLU A 12 -4.45 -22.29 -12.42
C GLU A 12 -4.35 -23.49 -11.47
N ILE A 13 -4.82 -23.33 -10.24
CA ILE A 13 -4.86 -24.41 -9.25
C ILE A 13 -5.88 -25.48 -9.66
N ALA A 14 -7.03 -25.07 -10.21
CA ALA A 14 -8.08 -25.99 -10.65
C ALA A 14 -7.62 -26.89 -11.80
N VAL A 15 -6.76 -26.41 -12.70
CA VAL A 15 -6.14 -27.24 -13.76
C VAL A 15 -5.34 -28.40 -13.16
N CYS A 16 -4.69 -28.17 -12.02
CA CYS A 16 -3.88 -29.17 -11.33
C CYS A 16 -4.68 -30.09 -10.39
N ALA A 17 -6.00 -29.96 -10.30
CA ALA A 17 -6.82 -30.64 -9.28
C ALA A 17 -6.70 -32.18 -9.30
N SER A 18 -6.54 -32.77 -10.48
CA SER A 18 -6.33 -34.22 -10.65
C SER A 18 -5.03 -34.70 -9.98
N GLU A 19 -3.98 -33.89 -9.99
CA GLU A 19 -2.68 -34.21 -9.39
C GLU A 19 -2.63 -33.98 -7.86
N LEU A 20 -3.55 -33.15 -7.35
CA LEU A 20 -3.71 -32.84 -5.93
C LEU A 20 -4.60 -33.87 -5.20
N LYS A 21 -5.40 -34.65 -5.94
CA LYS A 21 -6.35 -35.61 -5.37
C LYS A 21 -5.64 -36.63 -4.47
N GLY A 22 -6.13 -36.76 -3.23
CA GLY A 22 -5.62 -37.71 -2.24
C GLY A 22 -4.30 -37.30 -1.58
N ARG A 23 -3.81 -36.07 -1.80
CA ARG A 23 -2.58 -35.55 -1.19
C ARG A 23 -2.88 -34.44 -0.19
N LYS A 24 -2.11 -34.40 0.91
CA LYS A 24 -2.13 -33.27 1.85
C LYS A 24 -1.24 -32.16 1.31
N VAL A 25 -1.85 -31.07 0.87
CA VAL A 25 -1.18 -29.92 0.24
C VAL A 25 -1.57 -28.60 0.93
N ARG A 26 -0.74 -27.57 0.79
CA ARG A 26 -1.10 -26.19 1.12
C ARG A 26 -1.32 -25.43 -0.17
N LEU A 27 -2.46 -24.77 -0.28
CA LEU A 27 -2.80 -23.92 -1.43
C LEU A 27 -2.76 -22.47 -0.97
N ILE A 28 -2.15 -21.61 -1.78
CA ILE A 28 -2.21 -20.16 -1.67
C ILE A 28 -2.93 -19.71 -2.94
N VAL A 29 -4.20 -19.34 -2.81
CA VAL A 29 -4.98 -18.80 -3.93
C VAL A 29 -4.67 -17.32 -3.99
N LEU A 30 -4.02 -16.90 -5.08
CA LEU A 30 -3.86 -15.50 -5.40
C LEU A 30 -5.16 -15.02 -6.01
N ASP A 31 -5.62 -13.84 -5.60
CA ASP A 31 -6.64 -13.16 -6.37
C ASP A 31 -6.13 -13.02 -7.79
N ALA A 32 -6.99 -13.31 -8.77
CA ALA A 32 -6.67 -12.92 -10.14
C ALA A 32 -6.27 -11.46 -10.05
N ILE A 33 -5.12 -11.10 -10.62
CA ILE A 33 -4.77 -9.72 -10.83
C ILE A 33 -5.81 -9.22 -11.84
N SER A 34 -7.02 -8.92 -11.37
CA SER A 34 -7.84 -7.88 -11.96
C SER A 34 -6.86 -6.72 -12.05
N GLY A 35 -6.70 -6.16 -13.24
CA GLY A 35 -5.86 -4.98 -13.45
C GLY A 35 -6.37 -3.73 -12.72
N GLU A 36 -6.93 -3.90 -11.52
CA GLU A 36 -7.54 -2.94 -10.61
C GLU A 36 -6.80 -2.83 -9.27
N GLU A 37 -5.66 -3.51 -9.10
CA GLU A 37 -4.52 -2.88 -8.39
C GLU A 37 -3.60 -2.16 -9.40
N LYS A 38 -4.21 -1.44 -10.36
CA LYS A 38 -3.55 -0.21 -10.80
C LYS A 38 -3.61 0.70 -9.59
N THR A 39 -2.44 1.09 -9.09
CA THR A 39 -2.17 2.39 -8.44
C THR A 39 -3.41 3.28 -8.37
N PRO A 40 -3.78 3.86 -7.19
CA PRO A 40 -4.90 4.81 -7.12
C PRO A 40 -4.71 5.73 -8.31
N PRO A 41 -5.71 5.83 -9.22
CA PRO A 41 -5.44 6.34 -10.55
C PRO A 41 -4.68 7.62 -10.32
N SER A 42 -3.43 7.65 -10.76
CA SER A 42 -2.62 8.85 -10.72
C SER A 42 -3.18 9.75 -11.79
N ASN A 43 -4.50 10.00 -11.71
CA ASN A 43 -5.17 10.99 -12.46
C ASN A 43 -4.43 12.23 -12.04
N SER A 44 -3.56 12.70 -12.93
CA SER A 44 -2.92 13.98 -12.75
C SER A 44 -4.02 14.96 -12.36
N LEU A 45 -3.72 15.93 -11.50
CA LEU A 45 -4.69 16.98 -11.19
C LEU A 45 -5.30 17.55 -12.50
N ALA A 46 -4.53 17.58 -13.59
CA ALA A 46 -4.98 17.91 -14.92
C ALA A 46 -6.06 16.98 -15.52
N GLU A 47 -6.01 15.67 -15.28
CA GLU A 47 -7.02 14.69 -15.73
C GLU A 47 -8.29 14.77 -14.90
N VAL A 48 -8.16 14.97 -13.58
CA VAL A 48 -9.32 15.16 -12.68
C VAL A 48 -10.06 16.46 -12.98
N LEU A 49 -9.32 17.51 -13.34
CA LEU A 49 -9.86 18.84 -13.64
C LEU A 49 -10.26 19.03 -15.11
N LYS A 50 -10.04 18.03 -15.97
CA LYS A 50 -10.36 18.14 -17.41
C LYS A 50 -11.85 18.44 -17.62
N GLY A 51 -12.13 19.58 -18.25
CA GLY A 51 -13.50 20.02 -18.56
C GLY A 51 -14.27 20.63 -17.37
N LYS A 52 -13.63 20.80 -16.22
CA LYS A 52 -14.20 21.52 -15.07
C LYS A 52 -13.60 22.93 -15.01
N VAL A 53 -14.44 23.94 -14.79
CA VAL A 53 -14.01 25.32 -14.54
C VAL A 53 -14.55 25.72 -13.17
N GLY A 54 -13.66 26.15 -12.27
CA GLY A 54 -14.01 26.52 -10.91
C GLY A 54 -12.79 27.03 -10.14
N ILE A 55 -13.02 27.62 -8.97
CA ILE A 55 -11.97 28.11 -8.08
C ILE A 55 -11.77 27.07 -6.98
N ILE A 56 -10.53 26.62 -6.80
CA ILE A 56 -10.17 25.81 -5.64
C ILE A 56 -9.76 26.80 -4.54
N GLU A 57 -10.58 26.91 -3.51
CA GLU A 57 -10.18 27.56 -2.27
C GLU A 57 -9.18 26.66 -1.57
N GLY A 58 -7.90 26.83 -1.89
CA GLY A 58 -6.83 26.22 -1.14
C GLY A 58 -6.82 26.83 0.26
N ALA A 59 -7.33 26.10 1.26
CA ALA A 59 -6.91 26.36 2.62
C ALA A 59 -5.41 26.09 2.65
N SER A 60 -4.59 27.14 2.57
CA SER A 60 -3.16 27.01 2.86
C SER A 60 -3.05 26.88 4.37
N PRO A 61 -2.83 25.67 4.94
CA PRO A 61 -2.33 25.63 6.31
C PRO A 61 -1.05 26.45 6.31
N ASP A 62 -0.83 27.24 7.35
CA ASP A 62 0.40 28.00 7.49
C ASP A 62 1.58 27.01 7.60
N LEU A 63 2.19 26.74 6.45
CA LEU A 63 3.30 25.79 6.29
C LEU A 63 4.48 26.18 7.17
N SER A 64 4.62 27.48 7.49
CA SER A 64 5.65 27.96 8.40
C SER A 64 5.44 27.42 9.80
N THR A 65 4.23 27.59 10.35
CA THR A 65 3.85 27.07 11.67
C THR A 65 3.96 25.54 11.73
N GLN A 66 3.41 24.84 10.73
CA GLN A 66 3.44 23.37 10.69
C GLN A 66 4.88 22.82 10.60
N THR A 67 5.78 23.50 9.91
CA THR A 67 7.19 23.10 9.82
C THR A 67 7.92 23.33 11.14
N GLY A 68 7.63 24.44 11.82
CA GLY A 68 8.20 24.76 13.13
C GLY A 68 7.83 23.72 14.19
N GLU A 69 6.56 23.31 14.24
CA GLU A 69 6.05 22.29 15.18
C GLU A 69 6.74 20.94 14.96
N LYS A 70 6.74 20.44 13.72
CA LYS A 70 7.41 19.16 13.39
C LYS A 70 8.91 19.18 13.67
N PHE A 71 9.57 20.33 13.47
CA PHE A 71 10.98 20.46 13.78
C PHE A 71 11.23 20.43 15.29
N ALA A 72 10.39 21.07 16.08
CA ALA A 72 10.46 21.02 17.54
C ALA A 72 10.25 19.59 18.08
N GLU A 73 9.27 18.85 17.54
CA GLU A 73 9.02 17.44 17.86
C GLU A 73 10.25 16.57 17.57
N LEU A 74 10.85 16.72 16.38
CA LEU A 74 12.07 15.99 15.99
C LEU A 74 13.25 16.29 16.93
N MET A 75 13.36 17.52 17.43
CA MET A 75 14.43 17.90 18.35
C MET A 75 14.21 17.33 19.75
N GLN A 76 12.97 17.30 20.24
CA GLN A 76 12.63 16.66 21.51
C GLN A 76 12.87 15.15 21.47
N GLU A 77 12.46 14.49 20.38
CA GLU A 77 12.70 13.05 20.19
C GLU A 77 14.20 12.72 20.24
N LYS A 78 15.04 13.57 19.63
CA LYS A 78 16.50 13.41 19.64
C LYS A 78 17.12 13.67 21.01
N GLN A 79 16.58 14.60 21.79
CA GLN A 79 17.06 14.89 23.15
C GLN A 79 16.71 13.74 24.10
N LEU A 80 15.46 13.25 24.07
CA LEU A 80 15.01 12.10 24.86
C LEU A 80 15.85 10.85 24.56
N LYS A 81 16.07 10.54 23.27
CA LYS A 81 16.96 9.42 22.87
C LYS A 81 18.40 9.57 23.35
N ARG A 82 18.89 10.81 23.53
CA ARG A 82 20.25 11.09 23.98
C ARG A 82 20.39 10.98 25.50
N GLU A 83 19.33 11.28 26.25
CA GLU A 83 19.26 11.09 27.70
C GLU A 83 19.06 9.60 28.07
N GLU A 84 18.35 8.82 27.27
CA GLU A 84 18.20 7.37 27.46
C GLU A 84 19.50 6.57 27.21
N LEU A 85 20.47 7.16 26.51
CA LEU A 85 21.76 6.55 26.16
C LEU A 85 22.92 7.01 27.07
N SER A 86 22.66 7.88 28.04
CA SER A 86 23.64 8.38 29.02
C SER A 86 23.44 7.77 30.40
#